data_AF-A0AB74BUI5-F1
#
_entry.id   AF-A0AB74BUI5-F1
#
_cell.length_a   1.000
_cell.length_b   1.000
_cell.length_c   1.000
_cell.angle_alpha   90.00
_cell.angle_beta   90.00
_cell.angle_gamma   90.00
#
_symmetry.space_group_name_H-M   'P 1'
#
loop_
_entity.id
_entity.type
_entity.pdbx_description
1 polymer ?
#
loop_
_entity_poly.entity_id
_entity_poly.type
_entity_poly.pdbx_seq_one_letter_code
_entity_poly.pdbx_strand_id
1 'polypeptide(L)'
;MDRTTFPENGNMPRPRPVVQPFAGRIGGNQGLVVDRTDPDNADLLKKVPDAAPLMTFREGFDLRGFWDIDLWKFGFIECMGTMMMVFVTSWIAVRPASAATNVSATSSSGVFSTSTFLGPLFGGISNWLFLTLFIFSFSNVSGSHLNPTITLATFFARLISLPRMVIYLLGQTLGGTLAGLILRSAYGSRDFTVGGCAVNTRLVPVDEAFLLEFIFCLVLIFLSFGVGLDPRQSSIYGAALSPFLVGMTLGVVSWGSSFTRAGYAGASLNPARCFGVYVATSFPGYHWIQWVGPLAASIGHGIVYFVAPPWGH
;
A
#
# COMPACT_ATOMS: atom_id res chain seq x y z
N MET A 1 46.81 -0.64 26.43
CA MET A 1 46.49 0.13 25.21
C MET A 1 45.02 -0.08 24.91
N ASP A 2 44.29 1.03 24.95
CA ASP A 2 42.85 1.16 25.09
C ASP A 2 42.01 0.47 24.01
N ARG A 3 40.96 -0.24 24.44
CA ARG A 3 39.70 -0.29 23.71
C ARG A 3 38.79 0.71 24.38
N THR A 4 38.51 1.80 23.68
CA THR A 4 37.58 2.85 24.07
C THR A 4 36.21 2.26 24.38
N THR A 5 35.93 2.07 25.67
CA THR A 5 34.59 1.96 26.21
C THR A 5 33.91 3.31 26.00
N PHE A 6 32.93 3.36 25.11
CA PHE A 6 31.99 4.48 25.11
C PHE A 6 31.23 4.42 26.45
N PRO A 7 31.22 5.50 27.24
CA PRO A 7 30.45 5.52 28.48
C PRO A 7 28.96 5.38 28.13
N GLU A 8 28.29 4.41 28.75
CA GLU A 8 26.83 4.39 28.81
C GLU A 8 26.39 5.69 29.50
N ASN A 9 25.95 6.66 28.70
CA ASN A 9 25.27 7.83 29.21
C ASN A 9 23.92 7.38 29.81
N GLY A 10 23.94 7.11 31.12
CA GLY A 10 22.76 7.01 31.94
C GLY A 10 21.93 8.29 31.88
N ASN A 11 20.61 8.12 31.88
CA ASN A 11 19.61 9.14 32.20
C ASN A 11 19.40 10.33 31.24
N MET A 12 19.59 10.17 29.93
CA MET A 12 18.71 10.93 29.03
C MET A 12 17.38 10.19 28.90
N PRO A 13 16.22 10.82 29.22
CA PRO A 13 14.93 10.23 28.89
C PRO A 13 14.94 9.97 27.39
N ARG A 14 14.96 8.69 26.99
CA ARG A 14 14.67 8.37 25.59
C ARG A 14 13.30 9.00 25.30
N PRO A 15 13.15 9.80 24.24
CA PRO A 15 11.84 10.33 23.87
C PRO A 15 10.88 9.15 23.83
N ARG A 16 9.89 9.12 24.74
CA ARG A 16 8.84 8.12 24.63
C ARG A 16 8.12 8.42 23.32
N PRO A 17 7.93 7.45 22.44
CA PRO A 17 7.16 7.66 21.23
C PRO A 17 5.80 8.22 21.64
N VAL A 18 5.47 9.42 21.17
CA VAL A 18 4.15 10.05 21.37
C VAL A 18 3.09 9.33 20.54
N VAL A 19 3.51 8.38 19.70
CA VAL A 19 2.67 7.68 18.73
C VAL A 19 2.22 6.34 19.28
N GLN A 20 0.91 6.15 19.28
CA GLN A 20 0.25 4.90 19.67
C GLN A 20 0.80 3.69 18.89
N PRO A 21 1.18 2.60 19.58
CA PRO A 21 1.73 1.41 18.94
C PRO A 21 0.66 0.64 18.15
N PHE A 22 1.05 0.03 17.03
CA PHE A 22 0.26 -0.99 16.34
C PHE A 22 1.14 -1.91 15.47
N ALA A 23 0.69 -3.14 15.23
CA ALA A 23 1.46 -4.21 14.60
C ALA A 23 1.69 -4.01 13.10
N GLY A 24 0.66 -3.62 12.35
CA GLY A 24 0.68 -3.57 10.87
C GLY A 24 1.49 -2.45 10.22
N ARG A 25 2.58 -1.95 10.81
CA ARG A 25 3.37 -0.82 10.27
C ARG A 25 4.35 -1.28 9.18
N ILE A 26 4.48 -0.50 8.10
CA ILE A 26 5.46 -0.77 7.02
C ILE A 26 6.88 -0.28 7.38
N GLY A 27 6.97 0.82 8.13
CA GLY A 27 8.23 1.46 8.50
C GLY A 27 8.12 2.20 9.82
N GLY A 28 9.23 2.78 10.29
CA GLY A 28 9.18 3.71 11.42
C GLY A 28 8.85 3.03 12.76
N ASN A 29 9.62 1.99 13.10
CA ASN A 29 9.54 1.15 14.31
C ASN A 29 8.45 0.07 14.30
N GLN A 30 8.69 -1.04 13.60
CA GLN A 30 8.20 -2.35 14.08
C GLN A 30 8.64 -2.63 15.53
N GLY A 31 9.61 -1.89 16.07
CA GLY A 31 9.93 -1.86 17.50
C GLY A 31 8.89 -1.16 18.41
N LEU A 32 7.78 -0.64 17.87
CA LEU A 32 6.63 -0.19 18.68
C LEU A 32 5.62 -1.32 18.92
N VAL A 33 5.81 -2.47 18.27
CA VAL A 33 4.93 -3.62 18.50
C VAL A 33 5.21 -4.17 19.89
N VAL A 34 4.16 -4.29 20.70
CA VAL A 34 4.27 -4.78 22.07
C VAL A 34 4.12 -6.30 22.13
N ASP A 35 4.73 -6.92 23.13
CA ASP A 35 4.56 -8.34 23.39
C ASP A 35 3.21 -8.59 24.10
N ARG A 36 2.41 -9.49 23.54
CA ARG A 36 1.11 -9.88 24.08
C ARG A 36 1.23 -10.78 25.32
N THR A 37 2.36 -11.46 25.47
CA THR A 37 2.62 -12.38 26.60
C THR A 37 3.13 -11.65 27.85
N ASP A 38 3.60 -10.41 27.69
CA ASP A 38 4.06 -9.56 28.77
C ASP A 38 2.88 -8.95 29.56
N PRO A 39 2.76 -9.24 30.87
CA PRO A 39 1.68 -8.73 31.72
C PRO A 39 1.61 -7.20 31.77
N ASP A 40 2.74 -6.50 31.61
CA ASP A 40 2.80 -5.04 31.69
C ASP A 40 2.03 -4.37 30.53
N ASN A 41 1.84 -5.09 29.42
CA ASN A 41 1.10 -4.61 28.25
C ASN A 41 -0.41 -4.87 28.31
N ALA A 42 -0.90 -5.60 29.32
CA ALA A 42 -2.29 -6.04 29.37
C ALA A 42 -3.31 -4.87 29.34
N ASP A 43 -3.04 -3.80 30.07
CA ASP A 43 -3.93 -2.63 30.11
C ASP A 43 -3.86 -1.78 28.85
N LEU A 44 -2.72 -1.75 28.18
CA LEU A 44 -2.57 -1.13 26.86
C LEU A 44 -3.37 -1.92 25.82
N LEU A 45 -3.25 -3.24 25.79
CA LEU A 45 -3.94 -4.11 24.82
C LEU A 45 -5.46 -4.10 24.98
N LYS A 46 -5.98 -3.85 26.18
CA LYS A 46 -7.42 -3.61 26.38
C LYS A 46 -7.92 -2.32 25.71
N LYS A 47 -7.06 -1.33 25.50
CA LYS A 47 -7.38 -0.04 24.87
C LYS A 47 -7.03 -0.03 23.38
N VAL A 48 -5.90 -0.64 23.04
CA VAL A 48 -5.29 -0.65 21.72
C VAL A 48 -4.98 -2.10 21.35
N PRO A 49 -6.00 -2.89 20.96
CA PRO A 49 -5.82 -4.32 20.72
C PRO A 49 -4.82 -4.61 19.59
N ASP A 50 -4.70 -3.69 18.63
CA ASP A 50 -3.78 -3.82 17.50
C ASP A 50 -2.33 -3.41 17.82
N ALA A 51 -2.02 -3.05 19.07
CA ALA A 51 -0.64 -2.82 19.55
C ALA A 51 0.26 -4.06 19.42
N ALA A 52 -0.34 -5.26 19.46
CA ALA A 52 0.34 -6.54 19.29
C ALA A 52 -0.31 -7.36 18.15
N PRO A 53 0.47 -8.22 17.46
CA PRO A 53 -0.08 -9.12 16.46
C PRO A 53 -1.02 -10.16 17.07
N LEU A 54 -1.64 -10.96 16.21
CA LEU A 54 -2.47 -12.12 16.57
C LEU A 54 -3.75 -11.78 17.37
N MET A 55 -4.30 -10.57 17.20
CA MET A 55 -5.57 -10.15 17.83
C MET A 55 -6.69 -11.16 17.60
N THR A 56 -7.39 -11.60 18.63
CA THR A 56 -8.61 -12.42 18.50
C THR A 56 -9.66 -11.75 17.61
N PHE A 57 -10.60 -12.53 17.06
CA PHE A 57 -11.69 -11.96 16.26
C PHE A 57 -12.48 -10.90 17.03
N ARG A 58 -12.70 -11.09 18.33
CA ARG A 58 -13.38 -10.11 19.18
C ARG A 58 -12.60 -8.80 19.32
N GLU A 59 -11.29 -8.88 19.50
CA GLU A 59 -10.42 -7.70 19.58
C GLU A 59 -10.32 -6.94 18.26
N GLY A 60 -10.20 -7.68 17.15
CA GLY A 60 -10.14 -7.08 15.81
C GLY A 60 -11.41 -6.29 15.45
N PHE A 61 -12.56 -6.70 15.97
CA PHE A 61 -13.87 -6.05 15.73
C PHE A 61 -14.29 -5.11 16.88
N ASP A 62 -13.38 -4.75 17.78
CA ASP A 62 -13.67 -3.77 18.82
C ASP A 62 -13.90 -2.38 18.24
N LEU A 63 -15.15 -1.92 18.28
CA LEU A 63 -15.57 -0.66 17.67
C LEU A 63 -15.13 0.58 18.46
N ARG A 64 -14.63 0.43 19.69
CA ARG A 64 -14.18 1.56 20.53
C ARG A 64 -13.13 2.43 19.83
N GLY A 65 -12.34 1.85 18.92
CA GLY A 65 -11.35 2.57 18.13
C GLY A 65 -11.91 3.74 17.30
N PHE A 66 -13.19 3.75 16.90
CA PHE A 66 -13.73 4.91 16.17
C PHE A 66 -13.87 6.16 17.05
N TRP A 67 -13.82 6.03 18.37
CA TRP A 67 -13.84 7.12 19.34
C TRP A 67 -12.42 7.57 19.74
N ASP A 68 -11.39 6.92 19.19
CA ASP A 68 -9.99 7.27 19.42
C ASP A 68 -9.56 8.39 18.46
N ILE A 69 -9.30 9.57 19.02
CA ILE A 69 -8.88 10.75 18.25
C ILE A 69 -7.53 10.55 17.56
N ASP A 70 -6.62 9.77 18.15
CA ASP A 70 -5.30 9.54 17.56
C ASP A 70 -5.43 8.67 16.30
N LEU A 71 -6.38 7.75 16.29
CA LEU A 71 -6.69 6.96 15.10
C LEU A 71 -7.20 7.83 13.93
N TRP A 72 -8.01 8.84 14.21
CA TRP A 72 -8.43 9.82 13.20
C TRP A 72 -7.29 10.71 12.72
N LYS A 73 -6.36 11.09 13.59
CA LYS A 73 -5.12 11.79 13.18
C LYS A 73 -4.31 10.92 12.23
N PHE A 74 -4.18 9.62 12.50
CA PHE A 74 -3.50 8.69 11.58
C PHE A 74 -4.24 8.58 10.24
N GLY A 75 -5.58 8.52 10.25
CA GLY A 75 -6.40 8.56 9.03
C GLY A 75 -6.20 9.84 8.22
N PHE A 76 -6.04 11.00 8.88
CA PHE A 76 -5.70 12.26 8.21
C PHE A 76 -4.31 12.22 7.58
N ILE A 77 -3.33 11.64 8.25
CA ILE A 77 -1.98 11.44 7.70
C ILE A 77 -2.00 10.49 6.50
N GLU A 78 -2.77 9.40 6.57
CA GLU A 78 -3.01 8.51 5.44
C GLU A 78 -3.65 9.24 4.25
N CYS A 79 -4.60 10.15 4.51
CA CYS A 79 -5.20 11.01 3.49
C CYS A 79 -4.15 11.90 2.81
N MET A 80 -3.35 12.63 3.58
CA MET A 80 -2.30 13.50 3.04
C MET A 80 -1.25 12.73 2.25
N GLY A 81 -0.72 11.65 2.82
CA GLY A 81 0.28 10.81 2.17
C GLY A 81 -0.25 10.19 0.88
N THR A 82 -1.48 9.66 0.90
CA THR A 82 -2.13 9.08 -0.29
C THR A 82 -2.39 10.15 -1.34
N MET A 83 -2.82 11.35 -0.95
CA MET A 83 -3.02 12.47 -1.88
C MET A 83 -1.73 12.80 -2.64
N MET A 84 -0.63 13.02 -1.93
CA MET A 84 0.66 13.36 -2.55
C MET A 84 1.19 12.22 -3.42
N MET A 85 1.12 10.98 -2.93
CA MET A 85 1.57 9.79 -3.65
C MET A 85 0.74 9.54 -4.91
N VAL A 86 -0.59 9.58 -4.81
CA VAL A 86 -1.48 9.37 -5.96
C VAL A 86 -1.28 10.47 -6.99
N PHE A 87 -1.13 11.73 -6.59
CA PHE A 87 -0.88 12.82 -7.52
C PHE A 87 0.42 12.61 -8.30
N VAL A 88 1.56 12.41 -7.62
CA VAL A 88 2.86 12.33 -8.29
C VAL A 88 2.97 11.07 -9.17
N THR A 89 2.49 9.92 -8.69
CA THR A 89 2.53 8.67 -9.47
C THR A 89 1.53 8.65 -10.63
N SER A 90 0.42 9.41 -10.53
CA SER A 90 -0.50 9.57 -11.64
C SER A 90 0.01 10.59 -12.66
N TRP A 91 0.64 11.67 -12.21
CA TRP A 91 1.26 12.68 -13.08
C TRP A 91 2.35 12.07 -13.97
N ILE A 92 3.24 11.26 -13.38
CA ILE A 92 4.31 10.59 -14.14
C ILE A 92 3.75 9.59 -15.15
N ALA A 93 2.61 8.97 -14.85
CA ALA A 93 1.99 7.94 -15.68
C ALA A 93 0.87 8.48 -16.59
N VAL A 94 0.63 9.80 -16.62
CA VAL A 94 -0.43 10.41 -17.41
C VAL A 94 -0.07 10.40 -18.89
N ARG A 95 -1.07 10.14 -19.74
CA ARG A 95 -0.93 10.24 -21.20
C ARG A 95 -2.26 10.60 -21.85
N PRO A 96 -2.25 11.25 -23.04
CA PRO A 96 -3.48 11.53 -23.78
C PRO A 96 -4.31 10.26 -24.03
N ALA A 97 -5.64 10.36 -23.97
CA ALA A 97 -6.51 9.19 -24.13
C ALA A 97 -6.38 8.53 -25.52
N SER A 98 -6.06 9.32 -26.56
CA SER A 98 -5.79 8.83 -27.92
C SER A 98 -4.63 7.83 -28.00
N ALA A 99 -3.66 7.90 -27.08
CA ALA A 99 -2.58 6.93 -26.99
C ALA A 99 -3.05 5.55 -26.53
N ALA A 100 -4.22 5.44 -25.88
CA ALA A 100 -4.80 4.17 -25.46
C ALA A 100 -5.63 3.50 -26.57
N THR A 101 -6.16 4.27 -27.53
CA THR A 101 -7.02 3.78 -28.61
C THR A 101 -6.25 3.23 -29.80
N ASN A 102 -5.00 3.66 -30.01
CA ASN A 102 -4.19 3.30 -31.19
C ASN A 102 -3.46 1.94 -31.05
N VAL A 103 -3.78 1.14 -30.03
CA VAL A 103 -3.15 -0.17 -29.78
C VAL A 103 -3.95 -1.27 -30.49
N SER A 104 -3.27 -2.10 -31.30
CA SER A 104 -3.86 -3.26 -31.99
C SER A 104 -3.62 -4.55 -31.20
N ALA A 105 -4.50 -5.54 -31.36
CA ALA A 105 -4.31 -6.89 -30.80
C ALA A 105 -3.04 -7.59 -31.33
N THR A 106 -2.56 -7.17 -32.51
CA THR A 106 -1.35 -7.71 -33.17
C THR A 106 -0.07 -6.98 -32.79
N SER A 107 -0.13 -5.97 -31.92
CA SER A 107 1.07 -5.26 -31.45
C SER A 107 1.94 -6.20 -30.62
N SER A 108 3.25 -6.22 -30.88
CA SER A 108 4.20 -6.98 -30.06
C SER A 108 4.17 -6.49 -28.61
N SER A 109 4.12 -7.43 -27.66
CA SER A 109 4.07 -7.16 -26.22
C SER A 109 5.07 -8.03 -25.46
N GLY A 110 5.39 -7.68 -24.22
CA GLY A 110 6.37 -8.39 -23.39
C GLY A 110 7.78 -7.80 -23.44
N VAL A 111 8.61 -8.20 -22.46
CA VAL A 111 9.92 -7.57 -22.16
C VAL A 111 10.91 -7.69 -23.32
N PHE A 112 10.82 -8.75 -24.14
CA PHE A 112 11.77 -9.02 -25.21
C PHE A 112 11.31 -8.51 -26.60
N SER A 113 10.11 -7.94 -26.70
CA SER A 113 9.50 -7.65 -28.01
C SER A 113 8.90 -6.23 -28.11
N THR A 114 9.06 -5.40 -27.08
CA THR A 114 8.34 -4.13 -26.95
C THR A 114 9.28 -2.96 -26.69
N SER A 115 9.44 -2.05 -27.67
CA SER A 115 10.19 -0.80 -27.48
C SER A 115 9.53 0.18 -26.50
N THR A 116 8.20 0.08 -26.31
CA THR A 116 7.44 0.85 -25.31
C THR A 116 7.64 0.38 -23.85
N PHE A 117 8.54 -0.58 -23.61
CA PHE A 117 8.95 -1.03 -22.29
C PHE A 117 9.54 0.08 -21.39
N LEU A 118 10.17 1.10 -21.98
CA LEU A 118 10.84 2.18 -21.23
C LEU A 118 9.87 2.96 -20.34
N GLY A 119 8.66 3.28 -20.81
CA GLY A 119 7.66 4.00 -20.02
C GLY A 119 7.30 3.27 -18.72
N PRO A 120 6.86 2.00 -18.81
CA PRO A 120 6.68 1.12 -17.64
C PRO A 120 7.89 0.99 -16.72
N LEU A 121 9.11 0.92 -17.27
CA LEU A 121 10.34 0.85 -16.46
C LEU A 121 10.51 2.13 -15.62
N PHE A 122 10.43 3.30 -16.24
CA PHE A 122 10.52 4.58 -15.52
C PHE A 122 9.35 4.76 -14.54
N GLY A 123 8.14 4.32 -14.90
CA GLY A 123 6.99 4.30 -14.01
C GLY A 123 7.22 3.42 -12.77
N GLY A 124 7.76 2.21 -12.96
CA GLY A 124 8.11 1.30 -11.87
C GLY A 124 9.21 1.84 -10.95
N ILE A 125 10.30 2.37 -11.52
CA ILE A 125 11.38 3.01 -10.74
C ILE A 125 10.83 4.21 -9.95
N SER A 126 9.96 5.02 -10.58
CA SER A 126 9.34 6.15 -9.91
C SER A 126 8.45 5.69 -8.74
N ASN A 127 7.58 4.70 -8.96
CA ASN A 127 6.74 4.12 -7.90
C ASN A 127 7.58 3.58 -6.74
N TRP A 128 8.71 2.94 -7.03
CA TRP A 128 9.64 2.45 -6.02
C TRP A 128 10.21 3.58 -5.17
N LEU A 129 10.84 4.57 -5.81
CA LEU A 129 11.52 5.65 -5.10
C LEU A 129 10.51 6.49 -4.30
N PHE A 130 9.39 6.87 -4.90
CA PHE A 130 8.37 7.65 -4.22
C PHE A 130 7.75 6.89 -3.04
N LEU A 131 7.33 5.63 -3.22
CA LEU A 131 6.74 4.88 -2.12
C LEU A 131 7.72 4.73 -0.96
N THR A 132 8.99 4.44 -1.25
CA THR A 132 10.05 4.36 -0.23
C THR A 132 10.14 5.65 0.58
N LEU A 133 10.21 6.81 -0.09
CA LEU A 133 10.32 8.11 0.56
C LEU A 133 9.05 8.47 1.34
N PHE A 134 7.87 8.13 0.81
CA PHE A 134 6.61 8.32 1.50
C PHE A 134 6.53 7.46 2.77
N ILE A 135 6.95 6.20 2.72
CA ILE A 135 7.03 5.34 3.90
C ILE A 135 7.99 5.96 4.91
N PHE A 136 9.20 6.38 4.53
CA PHE A 136 10.09 7.04 5.48
C PHE A 136 9.48 8.30 6.12
N SER A 137 8.70 9.06 5.36
CA SER A 137 8.12 10.32 5.81
C SER A 137 6.92 10.13 6.74
N PHE A 138 6.05 9.16 6.45
CA PHE A 138 4.75 9.02 7.12
C PHE A 138 4.68 7.85 8.10
N SER A 139 5.60 6.88 8.00
CA SER A 139 5.50 5.63 8.75
C SER A 139 5.68 5.79 10.25
N ASN A 140 6.37 6.82 10.73
CA ASN A 140 6.47 7.12 12.17
C ASN A 140 5.13 7.56 12.78
N VAL A 141 4.16 7.98 11.97
CA VAL A 141 2.84 8.43 12.47
C VAL A 141 1.79 7.36 12.17
N SER A 142 1.47 7.13 10.90
CA SER A 142 0.37 6.23 10.49
C SER A 142 0.81 4.81 10.14
N GLY A 143 2.10 4.48 10.17
CA GLY A 143 2.62 3.24 9.57
C GLY A 143 2.63 3.24 8.04
N SER A 144 2.15 4.33 7.41
CA SER A 144 2.23 4.63 5.97
C SER A 144 1.66 3.54 5.06
N HIS A 145 0.42 3.11 5.28
CA HIS A 145 -0.22 2.15 4.39
C HIS A 145 -0.40 2.72 2.99
N LEU A 146 -0.92 3.95 2.92
CA LEU A 146 -1.16 4.79 1.73
C LEU A 146 -1.93 4.09 0.59
N ASN A 147 -2.53 2.93 0.90
CA ASN A 147 -3.06 2.00 -0.07
C ASN A 147 -4.14 1.12 0.60
N PRO A 148 -5.37 1.15 0.09
CA PRO A 148 -6.43 0.26 0.54
C PRO A 148 -6.08 -1.22 0.47
N THR A 149 -5.33 -1.67 -0.55
CA THR A 149 -4.89 -3.07 -0.69
C THR A 149 -4.04 -3.51 0.50
N ILE A 150 -3.10 -2.66 0.93
CA ILE A 150 -2.22 -2.92 2.07
C ILE A 150 -3.02 -2.90 3.37
N THR A 151 -3.94 -1.96 3.51
CA THR A 151 -4.82 -1.83 4.69
C THR A 151 -5.77 -3.03 4.83
N LEU A 152 -6.36 -3.49 3.74
CA LEU A 152 -7.18 -4.70 3.73
C LEU A 152 -6.34 -5.93 4.09
N ALA A 153 -5.17 -6.09 3.47
CA ALA A 153 -4.29 -7.23 3.74
C ALA A 153 -3.82 -7.29 5.20
N THR A 154 -3.45 -6.14 5.79
CA THR A 154 -3.07 -6.04 7.22
C THR A 154 -4.23 -6.34 8.16
N PHE A 155 -5.47 -5.96 7.80
CA PHE A 155 -6.66 -6.33 8.57
C PHE A 155 -6.92 -7.84 8.53
N PHE A 156 -6.94 -8.45 7.35
CA PHE A 156 -7.15 -9.90 7.21
C PHE A 156 -6.01 -10.73 7.79
N ALA A 157 -4.79 -10.18 7.85
CA ALA A 157 -3.67 -10.75 8.58
C ALA A 157 -3.72 -10.53 10.11
N ARG A 158 -4.77 -9.87 10.63
CA ARG A 158 -4.98 -9.59 12.07
C ARG A 158 -3.86 -8.73 12.68
N LEU A 159 -3.32 -7.79 11.89
CA LEU A 159 -2.30 -6.83 12.32
C LEU A 159 -2.85 -5.42 12.59
N ILE A 160 -4.09 -5.14 12.15
CA ILE A 160 -4.82 -3.90 12.46
C ILE A 160 -6.26 -4.19 12.82
N SER A 161 -6.86 -3.33 13.65
CA SER A 161 -8.27 -3.42 14.04
C SER A 161 -9.22 -2.94 12.92
N LEU A 162 -10.50 -3.31 13.01
CA LEU A 162 -11.55 -2.89 12.08
C LEU A 162 -11.69 -1.36 12.03
N PRO A 163 -11.73 -0.62 13.16
CA PRO A 163 -11.78 0.84 13.11
C PRO A 163 -10.60 1.44 12.36
N ARG A 164 -9.37 0.93 12.57
CA ARG A 164 -8.17 1.40 11.86
C ARG A 164 -8.31 1.17 10.37
N MET A 165 -8.73 -0.04 9.98
CA MET A 165 -8.96 -0.38 8.58
C MET A 165 -9.96 0.59 7.94
N VAL A 166 -11.13 0.79 8.55
CA VAL A 166 -12.17 1.67 8.00
C VAL A 166 -11.70 3.12 7.90
N ILE A 167 -11.09 3.66 8.96
CA ILE A 167 -10.60 5.05 8.97
C ILE A 167 -9.49 5.26 7.92
N TYR A 168 -8.59 4.28 7.75
CA TYR A 168 -7.54 4.34 6.73
C TYR A 168 -8.13 4.26 5.32
N LEU A 169 -9.09 3.37 5.07
CA LEU A 169 -9.77 3.29 3.78
C LEU A 169 -10.47 4.60 3.42
N LEU A 170 -11.15 5.23 4.38
CA LEU A 170 -11.78 6.54 4.19
C LEU A 170 -10.74 7.62 3.89
N GLY A 171 -9.67 7.69 4.69
CA GLY A 171 -8.58 8.65 4.51
C GLY A 171 -7.90 8.49 3.15
N GLN A 172 -7.50 7.28 2.79
CA GLN A 172 -6.82 6.96 1.52
C GLN A 172 -7.73 7.28 0.32
N THR A 173 -9.01 6.92 0.37
CA THR A 173 -9.95 7.20 -0.73
C THR A 173 -10.21 8.70 -0.88
N LEU A 174 -10.34 9.44 0.23
CA LEU A 174 -10.43 10.89 0.20
C LEU A 174 -9.15 11.52 -0.36
N GLY A 175 -7.98 11.05 0.08
CA GLY A 175 -6.69 11.49 -0.44
C GLY A 175 -6.55 11.28 -1.95
N GLY A 176 -6.91 10.09 -2.43
CA GLY A 176 -6.96 9.78 -3.87
C GLY A 176 -7.94 10.68 -4.62
N THR A 177 -9.11 10.96 -4.06
CA THR A 177 -10.11 11.89 -4.62
C THR A 177 -9.52 13.29 -4.78
N LEU A 178 -8.89 13.83 -3.73
CA LEU A 178 -8.24 15.15 -3.76
C LEU A 178 -7.12 15.19 -4.80
N ALA A 179 -6.28 14.15 -4.86
CA ALA A 179 -5.24 14.02 -5.86
C ALA A 179 -5.79 14.03 -7.29
N GLY A 180 -6.91 13.35 -7.53
CA GLY A 180 -7.61 13.35 -8.81
C GLY A 180 -8.11 14.74 -9.23
N LEU A 181 -8.71 15.48 -8.29
CA LEU A 181 -9.16 16.86 -8.55
C LEU A 181 -7.98 17.78 -8.88
N ILE A 182 -6.88 17.67 -8.13
CA ILE A 182 -5.64 18.43 -8.39
C ILE A 182 -5.05 18.04 -9.75
N LEU A 183 -4.97 16.74 -10.06
CA LEU A 183 -4.46 16.22 -11.33
C LEU A 183 -5.25 16.78 -12.52
N ARG A 184 -6.59 16.75 -12.46
CA ARG A 184 -7.45 17.31 -13.50
C ARG A 184 -7.19 18.81 -13.68
N SER A 185 -7.11 19.56 -12.58
CA SER A 185 -6.87 21.00 -12.63
C SER A 185 -5.49 21.33 -13.21
N ALA A 186 -4.45 20.57 -12.84
CA ALA A 186 -3.10 20.77 -13.32
C ALA A 186 -2.92 20.34 -14.79
N TYR A 187 -3.62 19.28 -15.21
CA TYR A 187 -3.56 18.80 -16.60
C TYR A 187 -4.41 19.65 -17.56
N GLY A 188 -5.45 20.33 -17.07
CA GLY A 188 -6.30 21.23 -17.87
C GLY A 188 -7.33 20.53 -18.76
N SER A 189 -7.46 19.20 -18.65
CA SER A 189 -8.43 18.40 -19.43
C SER A 189 -8.89 17.18 -18.62
N ARG A 190 -9.98 16.54 -19.04
CA ARG A 190 -10.39 15.20 -18.56
C ARG A 190 -9.96 14.08 -19.52
N ASP A 191 -9.45 14.44 -20.70
CA ASP A 191 -9.18 13.52 -21.81
C ASP A 191 -7.78 12.90 -21.70
N PHE A 192 -7.57 12.14 -20.64
CA PHE A 192 -6.31 11.44 -20.40
C PHE A 192 -6.55 10.08 -19.78
N THR A 193 -5.53 9.24 -19.84
CA THR A 193 -5.46 7.98 -19.11
C THR A 193 -4.21 7.94 -18.27
N VAL A 194 -4.21 7.12 -17.24
CA VAL A 194 -3.06 6.93 -16.35
C VAL A 194 -2.67 5.46 -16.37
N GLY A 195 -1.37 5.18 -16.54
CA GLY A 195 -0.81 3.82 -16.42
C GLY A 195 -1.24 3.14 -15.12
N GLY A 196 -1.56 1.85 -15.19
CA GLY A 196 -2.12 1.07 -14.08
C GLY A 196 -3.63 1.21 -13.87
N CYS A 197 -4.31 2.20 -14.47
CA CYS A 197 -5.76 2.39 -14.28
C CYS A 197 -6.58 2.23 -15.57
N ALA A 198 -5.95 2.05 -16.72
CA ALA A 198 -6.64 2.00 -18.00
C ALA A 198 -6.66 0.58 -18.57
N VAL A 199 -7.85 0.13 -18.98
CA VAL A 199 -8.06 -1.15 -19.66
C VAL A 199 -8.88 -0.88 -20.92
N ASN A 200 -8.37 -1.31 -22.08
CA ASN A 200 -9.12 -1.33 -23.32
C ASN A 200 -9.92 -2.63 -23.39
N THR A 201 -11.19 -2.57 -23.00
CA THR A 201 -12.08 -3.74 -22.90
C THR A 201 -12.39 -4.41 -24.23
N ARG A 202 -12.06 -3.78 -25.37
CA ARG A 202 -12.14 -4.40 -26.70
C ARG A 202 -11.01 -5.42 -26.94
N LEU A 203 -9.90 -5.28 -26.22
CA LEU A 203 -8.71 -6.14 -26.34
C LEU A 203 -8.55 -7.05 -25.11
N VAL A 204 -8.98 -6.56 -23.94
CA VAL A 204 -8.83 -7.26 -22.67
C VAL A 204 -10.21 -7.39 -22.03
N PRO A 205 -10.84 -8.58 -22.12
CA PRO A 205 -12.06 -8.89 -21.39
C PRO A 205 -11.96 -8.55 -19.89
N VAL A 206 -13.09 -8.17 -19.29
CA VAL A 206 -13.12 -7.63 -17.91
C VAL A 206 -12.74 -8.69 -16.88
N ASP A 207 -13.09 -9.94 -17.11
CA ASP A 207 -12.71 -11.11 -16.31
C ASP A 207 -11.19 -11.37 -16.35
N GLU A 208 -10.56 -11.24 -17.52
CA GLU A 208 -9.11 -11.32 -17.64
C GLU A 208 -8.42 -10.16 -16.92
N ALA A 209 -8.94 -8.94 -17.04
CA ALA A 209 -8.42 -7.78 -16.30
C ALA A 209 -8.59 -7.96 -14.77
N PHE A 210 -9.70 -8.53 -14.32
CA PHE A 210 -9.93 -8.86 -12.93
C PHE A 210 -8.92 -9.90 -12.41
N LEU A 211 -8.65 -10.96 -13.17
CA LEU A 211 -7.66 -11.97 -12.80
C LEU A 211 -6.26 -11.37 -12.66
N LEU A 212 -5.87 -10.51 -13.60
CA LEU A 212 -4.59 -9.80 -13.54
C LEU A 212 -4.51 -8.90 -12.30
N GLU A 213 -5.56 -8.13 -12.02
CA GLU A 213 -5.61 -7.26 -10.84
C GLU A 213 -5.50 -8.07 -9.54
N PHE A 214 -6.24 -9.19 -9.43
CA PHE A 214 -6.16 -10.11 -8.29
C PHE A 214 -4.75 -10.68 -8.09
N ILE A 215 -4.14 -11.26 -9.13
CA ILE A 215 -2.81 -11.90 -9.02
C ILE A 215 -1.73 -10.88 -8.71
N PHE A 216 -1.71 -9.72 -9.39
CA PHE A 216 -0.68 -8.72 -9.11
C PHE A 216 -0.85 -8.07 -7.75
N CYS A 217 -2.09 -7.89 -7.25
CA CYS A 217 -2.31 -7.48 -5.87
C CYS A 217 -1.86 -8.54 -4.86
N LEU A 218 -2.12 -9.83 -5.15
CA LEU A 218 -1.65 -10.93 -4.30
C LEU A 218 -0.12 -10.98 -4.23
N VAL A 219 0.56 -10.80 -5.36
CA VAL A 219 2.03 -10.73 -5.41
C VAL A 219 2.53 -9.50 -4.63
N LEU A 220 1.92 -8.33 -4.82
CA LEU A 220 2.28 -7.11 -4.09
C LEU A 220 2.21 -7.33 -2.58
N ILE A 221 1.09 -7.82 -2.06
CA ILE A 221 0.92 -7.99 -0.62
C ILE A 221 1.80 -9.11 -0.07
N PHE A 222 1.92 -10.23 -0.78
CA PHE A 222 2.77 -11.34 -0.34
C PHE A 222 4.24 -10.90 -0.18
N LEU A 223 4.78 -10.22 -1.19
CA LEU A 223 6.14 -9.69 -1.14
C LEU A 223 6.28 -8.59 -0.08
N SER A 224 5.31 -7.67 0.03
CA SER A 224 5.36 -6.58 1.02
C SER A 224 5.33 -7.11 2.46
N PHE A 225 4.56 -8.16 2.74
CA PHE A 225 4.59 -8.89 4.02
C PHE A 225 5.91 -9.58 4.25
N GLY A 226 6.45 -10.26 3.23
CA GLY A 226 7.75 -10.93 3.32
C GLY A 226 8.92 -10.01 3.65
N VAL A 227 8.85 -8.72 3.28
CA VAL A 227 9.99 -7.79 3.40
C VAL A 227 9.80 -6.63 4.37
N GLY A 228 8.58 -6.37 4.87
CA GLY A 228 8.38 -5.19 5.73
C GLY A 228 7.05 -5.02 6.47
N LEU A 229 5.99 -5.74 6.12
CA LEU A 229 4.69 -5.63 6.83
C LEU A 229 4.53 -6.62 7.98
N ASP A 230 5.22 -7.76 7.93
CA ASP A 230 5.21 -8.72 9.03
C ASP A 230 6.16 -8.26 10.15
N PRO A 231 5.68 -8.08 11.40
CA PRO A 231 6.51 -7.66 12.53
C PRO A 231 7.73 -8.56 12.78
N ARG A 232 7.66 -9.84 12.40
CA ARG A 232 8.76 -10.81 12.53
C ARG A 232 9.95 -10.49 11.62
N GLN A 233 9.73 -9.72 10.54
CA GLN A 233 10.78 -9.31 9.62
C GLN A 233 11.65 -8.17 10.17
N SER A 234 11.23 -7.54 11.27
CA SER A 234 11.99 -6.50 11.95
C SER A 234 13.39 -6.93 12.34
N SER A 235 13.58 -8.19 12.74
CA SER A 235 14.86 -8.74 13.16
C SER A 235 15.80 -9.03 11.98
N ILE A 236 15.26 -9.20 10.78
CA ILE A 236 16.02 -9.57 9.57
C ILE A 236 16.43 -8.31 8.79
N TYR A 237 15.45 -7.49 8.40
CA TYR A 237 15.70 -6.32 7.54
C TYR A 237 15.80 -5.02 8.33
N GLY A 238 15.21 -4.97 9.53
CA GLY A 238 15.19 -3.76 10.35
C GLY A 238 14.28 -2.65 9.81
N ALA A 239 14.13 -1.61 10.62
CA ALA A 239 13.24 -0.49 10.33
C ALA A 239 13.70 0.39 9.16
N ALA A 240 14.99 0.34 8.79
CA ALA A 240 15.57 1.17 7.73
C ALA A 240 15.43 0.54 6.33
N LEU A 241 15.56 -0.79 6.20
CA LEU A 241 15.55 -1.45 4.90
C LEU A 241 14.12 -1.80 4.43
N SER A 242 13.21 -2.09 5.36
CA SER A 242 11.82 -2.48 5.06
C SER A 242 11.08 -1.49 4.14
N PRO A 243 11.13 -0.15 4.38
CA PRO A 243 10.51 0.84 3.48
C PRO A 243 11.00 0.75 2.03
N PHE A 244 12.30 0.52 1.84
CA PHE A 244 12.93 0.43 0.53
C PHE A 244 12.51 -0.83 -0.22
N LEU A 245 12.43 -1.98 0.48
CA LEU A 245 12.01 -3.25 -0.11
C LEU A 245 10.51 -3.27 -0.45
N VAL A 246 9.67 -2.64 0.37
CA VAL A 246 8.23 -2.49 0.07
C VAL A 246 8.03 -1.55 -1.12
N GLY A 247 8.78 -0.45 -1.19
CA GLY A 247 8.84 0.38 -2.39
C GLY A 247 9.26 -0.42 -3.62
N MET A 248 10.34 -1.20 -3.52
CA MET A 248 10.87 -2.02 -4.62
C MET A 248 9.82 -3.00 -5.11
N THR A 249 9.09 -3.62 -4.18
CA THR A 249 7.98 -4.52 -4.50
C THR A 249 6.93 -3.83 -5.37
N LEU A 250 6.44 -2.66 -4.95
CA LEU A 250 5.46 -1.91 -5.76
C LEU A 250 6.04 -1.56 -7.13
N GLY A 251 7.28 -1.10 -7.20
CA GLY A 251 7.93 -0.71 -8.45
C GLY A 251 8.06 -1.85 -9.44
N VAL A 252 8.55 -3.01 -8.99
CA VAL A 252 8.73 -4.20 -9.82
C VAL A 252 7.38 -4.75 -10.30
N VAL A 253 6.37 -4.82 -9.42
CA VAL A 253 5.02 -5.30 -9.80
C VAL A 253 4.33 -4.32 -10.76
N SER A 254 4.47 -3.01 -10.52
CA SER A 254 3.95 -1.97 -11.43
C SER A 254 4.58 -2.10 -12.81
N TRP A 255 5.90 -2.23 -12.88
CA TRP A 255 6.62 -2.37 -14.13
C TRP A 255 6.25 -3.67 -14.85
N GLY A 256 6.37 -4.82 -14.18
CA GLY A 256 6.13 -6.16 -14.75
C GLY A 256 4.70 -6.38 -15.27
N SER A 257 3.71 -5.69 -14.71
CA SER A 257 2.32 -5.79 -15.15
C SER A 257 1.99 -4.94 -16.38
N SER A 258 2.81 -3.95 -16.73
CA SER A 258 2.40 -2.83 -17.61
C SER A 258 2.80 -2.94 -19.08
N PHE A 259 3.63 -3.91 -19.47
CA PHE A 259 4.14 -4.03 -20.86
C PHE A 259 3.83 -5.36 -21.54
N THR A 260 3.31 -6.35 -20.81
CA THR A 260 3.17 -7.73 -21.30
C THR A 260 1.89 -7.96 -22.09
N ARG A 261 0.82 -7.20 -21.82
CA ARG A 261 -0.49 -7.38 -22.45
C ARG A 261 -0.97 -6.10 -23.11
N ALA A 262 -1.14 -6.14 -24.43
CA ALA A 262 -1.72 -5.03 -25.19
C ALA A 262 -3.13 -4.69 -24.67
N GLY A 263 -3.43 -3.40 -24.53
CA GLY A 263 -4.71 -2.94 -23.99
C GLY A 263 -4.84 -2.99 -22.46
N TYR A 264 -3.85 -3.53 -21.74
CA TYR A 264 -3.78 -3.49 -20.28
C TYR A 264 -2.62 -2.58 -19.85
N ALA A 265 -2.93 -1.44 -19.23
CA ALA A 265 -1.91 -0.44 -18.90
C ALA A 265 -1.11 -0.76 -17.62
N GLY A 266 -1.24 -1.97 -17.08
CA GLY A 266 -0.70 -2.37 -15.78
C GLY A 266 -1.77 -2.57 -14.72
N ALA A 267 -1.38 -3.23 -13.63
CA ALA A 267 -2.24 -3.40 -12.46
C ALA A 267 -2.38 -2.07 -11.70
N SER A 268 -3.57 -1.86 -11.14
CA SER A 268 -3.86 -0.70 -10.29
C SER A 268 -3.10 -0.76 -8.99
N LEU A 269 -3.11 -1.93 -8.35
CA LEU A 269 -2.44 -2.24 -7.09
C LEU A 269 -2.93 -1.43 -5.88
N ASN A 270 -3.70 -0.38 -6.11
CA ASN A 270 -4.17 0.60 -5.15
C ASN A 270 -5.55 1.14 -5.59
N PRO A 271 -6.65 0.69 -4.94
CA PRO A 271 -7.99 1.14 -5.27
C PRO A 271 -8.16 2.67 -5.19
N ALA A 272 -7.58 3.32 -4.18
CA ALA A 272 -7.68 4.77 -4.00
C ALA A 272 -6.97 5.55 -5.12
N ARG A 273 -5.88 5.01 -5.66
CA ARG A 273 -5.17 5.60 -6.81
C ARG A 273 -6.06 5.67 -8.03
N CYS A 274 -6.65 4.55 -8.45
CA CYS A 274 -7.48 4.54 -9.65
C CYS A 274 -8.84 5.22 -9.42
N PHE A 275 -9.42 5.12 -8.22
CA PHE A 275 -10.58 5.92 -7.84
C PHE A 275 -10.34 7.42 -8.06
N GLY A 276 -9.20 7.94 -7.58
CA GLY A 276 -8.79 9.32 -7.82
C GLY A 276 -8.66 9.68 -9.30
N VAL A 277 -8.02 8.82 -10.10
CA VAL A 277 -7.91 9.01 -11.56
C VAL A 277 -9.29 9.09 -12.23
N TYR A 278 -10.28 8.32 -11.80
CA TYR A 278 -11.63 8.36 -12.37
C TYR A 278 -12.45 9.55 -11.93
N VAL A 279 -12.22 10.06 -10.72
CA VAL A 279 -12.73 11.38 -10.31
C VAL A 279 -12.19 12.47 -11.24
N ALA A 280 -10.91 12.38 -11.62
CA ALA A 280 -10.27 13.33 -12.54
C ALA A 280 -10.82 13.21 -13.98
N THR A 281 -11.11 11.99 -14.41
CA THR A 281 -11.53 11.65 -15.78
C THR A 281 -13.01 11.27 -15.80
N SER A 282 -13.32 9.97 -15.88
CA SER A 282 -14.66 9.38 -15.78
C SER A 282 -14.57 7.95 -15.24
N PHE A 283 -15.62 7.46 -14.60
CA PHE A 283 -15.67 6.09 -14.07
C PHE A 283 -15.97 5.08 -15.18
N PRO A 284 -15.07 4.12 -15.45
CA PRO A 284 -15.36 3.04 -16.38
C PRO A 284 -16.26 1.99 -15.74
N GLY A 285 -17.06 1.29 -16.54
CA GLY A 285 -17.92 0.19 -16.05
C GLY A 285 -17.16 -0.96 -15.38
N TYR A 286 -15.87 -1.13 -15.69
CA TYR A 286 -14.99 -2.13 -15.07
C TYR A 286 -14.36 -1.67 -13.75
N HIS A 287 -14.61 -0.44 -13.26
CA HIS A 287 -13.94 0.12 -12.08
C HIS A 287 -13.98 -0.80 -10.84
N TRP A 288 -15.05 -1.56 -10.69
CA TRP A 288 -15.22 -2.49 -9.56
C TRP A 288 -14.08 -3.49 -9.41
N ILE A 289 -13.40 -3.88 -10.50
CA ILE A 289 -12.32 -4.88 -10.45
C ILE A 289 -11.15 -4.40 -9.58
N GLN A 290 -10.93 -3.09 -9.51
CA GLN A 290 -9.85 -2.48 -8.72
C GLN A 290 -10.18 -2.38 -7.24
N TRP A 291 -11.38 -2.77 -6.82
CA TRP A 291 -11.74 -2.91 -5.41
C TRP A 291 -11.90 -4.38 -5.05
N VAL A 292 -12.61 -5.14 -5.89
CA VAL A 292 -12.90 -6.55 -5.62
C VAL A 292 -11.66 -7.42 -5.80
N GLY A 293 -10.81 -7.15 -6.80
CA GLY A 293 -9.55 -7.88 -7.02
C GLY A 293 -8.61 -7.76 -5.81
N PRO A 294 -8.28 -6.54 -5.36
CA PRO A 294 -7.49 -6.33 -4.14
C PRO A 294 -8.12 -6.93 -2.89
N LEU A 295 -9.44 -6.80 -2.70
CA LEU A 295 -10.13 -7.40 -1.54
C LEU A 295 -10.01 -8.93 -1.54
N ALA A 296 -10.26 -9.57 -2.68
CA ALA A 296 -10.11 -11.02 -2.82
C ALA A 296 -8.66 -11.47 -2.57
N ALA A 297 -7.67 -10.71 -3.08
CA ALA A 297 -6.26 -10.96 -2.82
C ALA A 297 -5.92 -10.83 -1.34
N SER A 298 -6.39 -9.78 -0.66
CA SER A 298 -6.19 -9.56 0.78
C SER A 298 -6.80 -10.68 1.64
N ILE A 299 -8.00 -11.16 1.31
CA ILE A 299 -8.64 -12.30 1.98
C ILE A 299 -7.80 -13.56 1.78
N GLY A 300 -7.44 -13.88 0.53
CA GLY A 300 -6.64 -15.05 0.20
C GLY A 300 -5.27 -15.05 0.90
N HIS A 301 -4.57 -13.91 0.87
CA HIS A 301 -3.33 -13.73 1.59
C HIS A 301 -3.50 -13.88 3.10
N GLY A 302 -4.53 -13.26 3.70
CA GLY A 302 -4.80 -13.37 5.13
C GLY A 302 -5.02 -14.82 5.59
N ILE A 303 -5.74 -15.62 4.79
CA ILE A 303 -5.92 -17.06 5.05
C ILE A 303 -4.58 -17.78 5.04
N VAL A 304 -3.75 -17.57 4.01
CA VAL A 304 -2.41 -18.20 3.91
C VAL A 304 -1.53 -17.76 5.08
N TYR A 305 -1.51 -16.47 5.40
CA TYR A 305 -0.72 -15.90 6.48
C TYR A 305 -1.08 -16.50 7.85
N PHE A 306 -2.36 -16.88 8.05
CA PHE A 306 -2.84 -17.52 9.27
C PHE A 306 -2.60 -19.04 9.31
N VAL A 307 -2.91 -19.76 8.22
CA VAL A 307 -2.84 -21.23 8.16
C VAL A 307 -1.41 -21.73 8.01
N ALA A 308 -0.61 -21.03 7.21
CA ALA A 308 0.78 -21.36 6.91
C ALA A 308 1.62 -20.08 7.07
N PRO A 309 1.84 -19.62 8.31
CA PRO A 309 2.66 -18.45 8.53
C PRO A 309 4.02 -18.67 7.86
N PRO A 310 4.46 -17.80 6.93
CA PRO A 310 5.65 -18.03 6.11
C PRO A 310 6.93 -18.20 6.94
N TRP A 311 6.89 -17.77 8.21
CA TRP A 311 7.97 -17.92 9.17
C TRP A 311 7.39 -18.31 10.54
N GLY A 312 7.79 -19.48 11.06
CA GLY A 312 7.41 -19.98 12.39
C GLY A 312 8.45 -19.61 13.46
N HIS A 313 8.09 -19.83 14.72
CA HIS A 313 9.00 -19.73 15.87
C HIS A 313 10.18 -20.70 15.75
#